data_AF-A0A212L301-F1
#
_entry.id   AF-A0A212L301-F1
#
_cell.length_a   1.000
_cell.length_b   1.000
_cell.length_c   1.000
_cell.angle_alpha   90.00
_cell.angle_beta   90.00
_cell.angle_gamma   90.00
#
_symmetry.space_group_name_H-M   'P 1'
#
loop_
_entity.id
_entity.type
_entity.pdbx_description
1 polymer ?
#
loop_
_entity_poly.entity_id
_entity_poly.type
_entity_poly.pdbx_seq_one_letter_code
_entity_poly.pdbx_strand_id
1 'polypeptide(L)'
;MPLSNYHEAMERLYRTCTEQAPHRPTDRLFSQGLKYLLENCPSFDACVSEDNPFYKEFVLHLQADVCMDEDCLSLFECQAIFFRIRQMIQKERNLSDTECKILHYFETCGEWQPQDPTIVSHWYWWRIPTLAMH
;
A
#
# COMPACT_ATOMS: atom_id res chain seq x y z
N MET A 1 -4.86 -7.27 14.49
CA MET A 1 -5.41 -8.32 13.63
C MET A 1 -4.60 -8.39 12.33
N PRO A 2 -4.51 -9.53 11.64
CA PRO A 2 -3.91 -9.60 10.30
C PRO A 2 -4.76 -8.86 9.25
N LEU A 3 -4.16 -8.45 8.12
CA LEU A 3 -4.87 -7.88 6.96
C LEU A 3 -5.92 -8.84 6.41
N SER A 4 -5.68 -10.15 6.46
CA SER A 4 -6.67 -11.16 6.05
C SER A 4 -8.01 -11.05 6.78
N ASN A 5 -8.04 -10.50 8.01
CA ASN A 5 -9.31 -10.28 8.73
C ASN A 5 -10.17 -9.16 8.12
N TYR A 6 -9.61 -8.33 7.24
CA TYR A 6 -10.29 -7.22 6.58
C TYR A 6 -10.61 -7.52 5.11
N HIS A 7 -10.55 -8.79 4.70
CA HIS A 7 -10.75 -9.20 3.31
C HIS A 7 -12.07 -8.68 2.72
N GLU A 8 -13.18 -8.83 3.44
CA GLU A 8 -14.48 -8.32 2.99
C GLU A 8 -14.51 -6.79 2.83
N ALA A 9 -13.83 -6.06 3.70
CA ALA A 9 -13.74 -4.60 3.60
C ALA A 9 -12.91 -4.17 2.39
N MET A 10 -11.77 -4.83 2.16
CA MET A 10 -10.93 -4.60 0.97
C MET A 10 -11.66 -4.98 -0.32
N GLU A 11 -12.44 -6.06 -0.33
CA GLU A 11 -13.27 -6.43 -1.48
C GLU A 11 -14.31 -5.37 -1.81
N ARG A 12 -15.00 -4.84 -0.80
CA ARG A 12 -15.99 -3.76 -0.98
C ARG A 12 -15.31 -2.52 -1.56
N LEU A 13 -14.19 -2.11 -1.00
CA LEU A 13 -13.41 -0.98 -1.51
C LEU A 13 -12.97 -1.22 -2.97
N TYR A 14 -12.46 -2.42 -3.28
CA TYR A 14 -12.07 -2.76 -4.64
C TYR A 14 -13.23 -2.65 -5.63
N ARG A 15 -14.43 -3.14 -5.27
CA ARG A 15 -15.63 -2.99 -6.12
C ARG A 15 -15.95 -1.51 -6.36
N THR A 16 -15.97 -0.69 -5.31
CA THR A 16 -16.17 0.75 -5.42
C THR A 16 -15.15 1.40 -6.36
N CYS A 17 -13.86 1.05 -6.23
CA CYS A 17 -12.81 1.56 -7.13
C CYS A 17 -13.02 1.15 -8.59
N THR A 18 -13.56 -0.04 -8.85
CA THR A 18 -13.77 -0.52 -10.23
C THR A 18 -15.05 -0.01 -10.88
N GLU A 19 -16.06 0.36 -10.08
CA GLU A 19 -17.31 0.91 -10.57
C GLU A 19 -17.19 2.40 -10.92
N GLN A 20 -16.22 3.10 -10.34
CA GLN A 20 -15.94 4.50 -10.60
C GLN A 20 -14.94 4.67 -11.76
N ALA A 21 -15.14 5.72 -12.57
CA ALA A 21 -14.18 6.07 -13.60
C ALA A 21 -12.91 6.65 -12.93
N PRO A 22 -11.70 6.20 -13.32
CA PRO A 22 -10.48 6.72 -12.72
C PRO A 22 -10.33 8.21 -13.03
N HIS A 23 -10.13 9.02 -12.00
CA HIS A 23 -9.92 10.46 -12.11
C HIS A 23 -8.44 10.80 -12.23
N ARG A 24 -7.57 10.01 -11.62
CA ARG A 24 -6.12 10.16 -11.61
C ARG A 24 -5.42 8.86 -12.04
N PRO A 25 -4.17 8.94 -12.56
CA PRO A 25 -3.38 7.74 -12.86
C PRO A 25 -3.19 6.81 -11.65
N THR A 26 -3.11 7.40 -10.45
CA THR A 26 -2.99 6.70 -9.16
C THR A 26 -4.17 5.78 -8.88
N ASP A 27 -5.39 6.13 -9.28
CA ASP A 27 -6.60 5.36 -8.94
C ASP A 27 -6.59 3.98 -9.61
N ARG A 28 -6.07 3.93 -10.84
CA ARG A 28 -5.89 2.67 -11.57
C ARG A 28 -4.80 1.81 -10.96
N LEU A 29 -3.70 2.43 -10.54
CA LEU A 29 -2.62 1.71 -9.86
C LEU A 29 -3.09 1.21 -8.49
N PHE A 30 -3.83 2.02 -7.75
CA PHE A 30 -4.40 1.69 -6.46
C PHE A 30 -5.35 0.49 -6.54
N SER A 31 -6.29 0.49 -7.50
CA SER A 31 -7.21 -0.65 -7.69
C SER A 31 -6.48 -1.94 -8.08
N GLN A 32 -5.41 -1.84 -8.90
CA GLN A 32 -4.55 -2.98 -9.23
C GLN A 32 -3.79 -3.49 -8.00
N GLY A 33 -3.22 -2.59 -7.20
CA GLY A 33 -2.52 -2.92 -5.96
C GLY A 33 -3.46 -3.52 -4.92
N LEU A 34 -4.68 -3.02 -4.80
CA LEU A 34 -5.69 -3.52 -3.86
C LEU A 34 -6.12 -4.94 -4.22
N LYS A 35 -6.33 -5.19 -5.51
CA LYS A 35 -6.58 -6.54 -6.02
C LYS A 35 -5.42 -7.48 -5.70
N TYR A 36 -4.18 -7.05 -5.94
CA TYR A 36 -3.01 -7.86 -5.63
C TYR A 36 -2.88 -8.15 -4.13
N LEU A 37 -3.16 -7.15 -3.29
CA LEU A 37 -3.18 -7.29 -1.84
C LEU A 37 -4.22 -8.34 -1.41
N LEU A 38 -5.45 -8.26 -1.92
CA LEU A 38 -6.53 -9.22 -1.68
C LEU A 38 -6.13 -10.67 -2.02
N GLU A 39 -5.49 -10.86 -3.17
CA GLU A 39 -5.05 -12.17 -3.67
C GLU A 39 -3.86 -12.74 -2.87
N ASN A 40 -3.13 -11.89 -2.12
CA ASN A 40 -1.87 -12.24 -1.48
C ASN A 40 -1.79 -11.87 0.00
N CYS A 41 -2.92 -11.61 0.68
CA CYS A 41 -2.96 -11.18 2.09
C CYS A 41 -2.02 -11.97 3.02
N PRO A 42 -1.94 -13.32 2.96
CA PRO A 42 -1.06 -14.07 3.85
C PRO A 42 0.42 -13.69 3.74
N SER A 43 0.87 -13.26 2.56
CA SER A 43 2.26 -12.82 2.35
C SER A 43 2.53 -11.48 3.04
N PHE A 44 1.52 -10.63 3.17
CA PHE A 44 1.61 -9.33 3.85
C PHE A 44 1.38 -9.46 5.34
N ASP A 45 0.49 -10.35 5.80
CA ASP A 45 0.32 -10.69 7.22
C ASP A 45 1.64 -11.14 7.87
N ALA A 46 2.49 -11.82 7.10
CA ALA A 46 3.78 -12.31 7.57
C ALA A 46 4.84 -11.22 7.77
N CYS A 47 4.66 -10.02 7.22
CA CYS A 47 5.70 -8.98 7.23
C CYS A 47 5.23 -7.57 7.62
N VAL A 48 3.95 -7.26 7.50
CA VAL A 48 3.38 -5.97 7.88
C VAL A 48 2.87 -6.06 9.31
N SER A 49 3.59 -5.44 10.24
CA SER A 49 3.17 -5.38 11.65
C SER A 49 1.94 -4.51 11.85
N GLU A 50 1.08 -4.91 12.77
CA GLU A 50 -0.10 -4.15 13.21
C GLU A 50 0.26 -2.83 13.88
N ASP A 51 1.48 -2.73 14.41
CA ASP A 51 2.01 -1.49 15.00
C ASP A 51 2.48 -0.48 13.97
N ASN A 52 2.55 -0.88 12.70
CA ASN A 52 2.90 0.02 11.61
C ASN A 52 1.83 1.13 11.47
N PRO A 53 2.22 2.42 11.42
CA PRO A 53 1.26 3.51 11.32
C PRO A 53 0.40 3.43 10.05
N PHE A 54 0.98 3.02 8.91
CA PHE A 54 0.28 2.84 7.63
C PHE A 54 -0.67 1.63 7.67
N TYR A 55 -0.37 0.62 8.47
CA TYR A 55 -1.33 -0.46 8.73
C TYR A 55 -2.58 0.07 9.45
N LYS A 56 -2.36 0.86 10.51
CA LYS A 56 -3.45 1.45 11.30
C LYS A 56 -4.30 2.41 10.47
N GLU A 57 -3.65 3.24 9.67
CA GLU A 57 -4.30 4.16 8.73
C GLU A 57 -5.12 3.40 7.68
N PHE A 58 -4.54 2.39 7.03
CA PHE A 58 -5.25 1.57 6.05
C PHE A 58 -6.50 0.90 6.63
N VAL A 59 -6.39 0.29 7.82
CA VAL A 59 -7.55 -0.31 8.51
C VAL A 59 -8.60 0.72 8.88
N LEU A 60 -8.18 1.89 9.37
CA LEU A 60 -9.10 2.97 9.71
C LEU A 60 -9.92 3.39 8.49
N HIS A 61 -9.25 3.58 7.34
CA HIS A 61 -9.94 3.89 6.08
C HIS A 61 -10.84 2.74 5.64
N LEU A 62 -10.45 1.47 5.75
CA LEU A 62 -11.34 0.35 5.40
C LEU A 62 -12.62 0.27 6.25
N GLN A 63 -12.58 0.79 7.48
CA GLN A 63 -13.70 0.79 8.41
C GLN A 63 -14.58 2.04 8.27
N ALA A 64 -14.00 3.15 7.83
CA ALA A 64 -14.75 4.30 7.36
C ALA A 64 -15.38 3.96 6.00
N ASP A 65 -16.64 4.33 5.76
CA ASP A 65 -17.22 4.24 4.42
C ASP A 65 -16.48 5.26 3.51
N VAL A 66 -15.37 4.83 2.91
CA VAL A 66 -14.33 5.64 2.25
C VAL A 66 -14.92 6.67 1.27
N CYS A 67 -14.49 7.93 1.39
CA CYS A 67 -14.76 8.98 0.42
C CYS A 67 -13.60 9.05 -0.58
N MET A 68 -13.86 8.62 -1.81
CA MET A 68 -12.89 8.22 -2.83
C MET A 68 -11.90 9.27 -3.38
N ASP A 69 -11.84 10.50 -2.86
CA ASP A 69 -10.98 11.55 -3.46
C ASP A 69 -9.69 11.79 -2.66
N GLU A 70 -9.77 12.15 -1.38
CA GLU A 70 -8.59 12.32 -0.51
C GLU A 70 -8.09 10.97 0.03
N ASP A 71 -9.01 10.09 0.42
CA ASP A 71 -8.68 8.81 1.05
C ASP A 71 -7.91 7.87 0.09
N CYS A 72 -8.13 7.99 -1.23
CA CYS A 72 -7.47 7.14 -2.22
C CYS A 72 -5.95 7.39 -2.32
N LEU A 73 -5.49 8.62 -2.04
CA LEU A 73 -4.05 8.91 -2.05
C LEU A 73 -3.37 8.30 -0.82
N SER A 74 -3.92 8.50 0.38
CA SER A 74 -3.43 7.87 1.62
C SER A 74 -3.43 6.34 1.54
N LEU A 75 -4.49 5.76 0.96
CA LEU A 75 -4.58 4.31 0.75
C LEU A 75 -3.53 3.81 -0.27
N PHE A 76 -3.21 4.59 -1.30
CA PHE A 76 -2.12 4.29 -2.22
C PHE A 76 -0.75 4.33 -1.53
N GLU A 77 -0.50 5.35 -0.70
CA GLU A 77 0.71 5.44 0.11
C GLU A 77 0.87 4.22 1.02
N CYS A 78 -0.21 3.78 1.68
CA CYS A 78 -0.22 2.57 2.50
C CYS A 78 0.19 1.33 1.68
N GLN A 79 -0.34 1.16 0.45
CA GLN A 79 0.05 0.05 -0.41
C GLN A 79 1.52 0.09 -0.79
N ALA A 80 2.04 1.25 -1.18
CA ALA A 80 3.46 1.40 -1.51
C ALA A 80 4.35 1.00 -0.32
N ILE A 81 3.97 1.39 0.90
CA ILE A 81 4.65 1.00 2.14
C ILE A 81 4.58 -0.52 2.35
N PHE A 82 3.43 -1.16 2.20
CA PHE A 82 3.30 -2.61 2.38
C PHE A 82 4.15 -3.39 1.37
N PHE A 83 4.16 -2.95 0.10
CA PHE A 83 4.94 -3.59 -0.96
C PHE A 83 6.44 -3.40 -0.73
N ARG A 84 6.85 -2.22 -0.27
CA ARG A 84 8.25 -1.95 0.09
C ARG A 84 8.70 -2.79 1.28
N ILE A 85 7.86 -2.93 2.31
CA ILE A 85 8.15 -3.81 3.46
C ILE A 85 8.32 -5.25 2.98
N ARG A 86 7.38 -5.75 2.17
CA ARG A 86 7.45 -7.12 1.66
C ARG A 86 8.71 -7.34 0.81
N GLN A 87 9.05 -6.39 -0.07
CA GLN A 87 10.27 -6.41 -0.88
C GLN A 87 11.53 -6.57 -0.01
N MET A 88 11.59 -5.82 1.09
CA MET A 88 12.77 -5.76 1.94
C MET A 88 12.87 -6.94 2.92
N ILE A 89 11.75 -7.47 3.41
CA ILE A 89 11.74 -8.59 4.36
C ILE A 89 11.79 -9.95 3.64
N GLN A 90 11.09 -10.10 2.51
CA GLN A 90 11.00 -11.35 1.76
C GLN A 90 11.88 -11.31 0.51
N LYS A 91 13.18 -11.00 0.66
CA LYS A 91 14.12 -10.75 -0.46
C LYS A 91 14.24 -11.91 -1.46
N GLU A 92 13.97 -13.15 -1.02
CA GLU A 92 14.02 -14.35 -1.87
C GLU A 92 12.81 -14.45 -2.83
N ARG A 93 11.73 -13.71 -2.56
CA ARG A 93 10.57 -13.64 -3.45
C ARG A 93 10.74 -12.47 -4.42
N ASN A 94 10.60 -12.79 -5.70
CA ASN A 94 10.49 -11.75 -6.72
C ASN A 94 9.26 -10.87 -6.47
N LEU A 95 9.41 -9.59 -6.79
CA LEU A 95 8.27 -8.70 -6.90
C LEU A 95 7.39 -9.11 -8.08
N SER A 96 6.08 -9.00 -7.89
CA SER A 96 5.14 -9.10 -9.00
C SER A 96 5.21 -7.86 -9.90
N ASP A 97 4.73 -7.98 -11.13
CA ASP A 97 4.61 -6.84 -12.05
C ASP A 97 3.79 -5.69 -11.45
N THR A 98 2.77 -6.00 -10.65
CA THR A 98 1.92 -4.99 -9.99
C THR A 98 2.70 -4.21 -8.96
N GLU A 99 3.46 -4.89 -8.10
CA GLU A 99 4.28 -4.22 -7.09
C GLU A 99 5.39 -3.40 -7.73
N CYS A 100 6.08 -3.96 -8.75
CA CYS A 100 7.07 -3.23 -9.51
C CYS A 100 6.51 -1.93 -10.08
N LYS A 101 5.31 -1.95 -10.68
CA LYS A 101 4.67 -0.75 -11.24
C LYS A 101 4.33 0.28 -10.18
N ILE A 102 3.78 -0.15 -9.05
CA ILE A 102 3.36 0.75 -7.97
C ILE A 102 4.56 1.38 -7.29
N LEU A 103 5.58 0.59 -6.94
CA LEU A 103 6.82 1.09 -6.37
C LEU A 103 7.54 2.01 -7.37
N HIS A 104 7.64 1.62 -8.64
CA HIS A 104 8.25 2.47 -9.66
C HIS A 104 7.53 3.81 -9.81
N TYR A 105 6.19 3.81 -9.84
CA TYR A 105 5.42 5.05 -9.89
C TYR A 105 5.67 5.91 -8.67
N PHE A 106 5.59 5.33 -7.46
CA PHE A 106 5.86 6.01 -6.21
C PHE A 106 7.24 6.68 -6.20
N GLU A 107 8.25 6.00 -6.74
CA GLU A 107 9.63 6.50 -6.79
C GLU A 107 9.88 7.56 -7.86
N THR A 108 9.08 7.62 -8.93
CA THR A 108 9.37 8.43 -10.12
C THR A 108 8.37 9.53 -10.43
N CYS A 109 7.19 9.57 -9.77
CA CYS A 109 6.16 10.57 -10.05
C CYS A 109 6.52 11.98 -9.55
N GLY A 110 7.49 12.13 -8.65
CA GLY A 110 7.92 13.41 -8.09
C GLY A 110 7.26 13.80 -6.75
N GLU A 111 6.25 13.08 -6.29
CA GLU A 111 5.46 13.42 -5.08
C GLU A 111 6.09 12.95 -3.76
N TRP A 112 6.86 11.85 -3.79
CA TRP A 112 7.41 11.21 -2.58
C TRP A 112 8.93 11.09 -2.63
N GLN A 113 9.60 12.23 -2.65
CA GLN A 113 11.05 12.31 -2.72
C GLN A 113 11.72 12.06 -1.36
N PRO A 114 12.96 11.56 -1.33
CA PRO A 114 13.69 11.27 -0.08
C PRO A 114 13.88 12.48 0.84
N GLN A 115 13.90 13.69 0.28
CA GLN A 115 14.04 14.95 1.02
C GLN A 115 12.72 15.51 1.58
N ASP A 116 11.58 14.94 1.21
CA ASP A 116 10.29 15.47 1.64
C ASP A 116 10.08 15.23 3.14
N PRO A 117 9.55 16.22 3.88
CA PRO A 117 9.38 16.13 5.32
C PRO A 117 8.18 15.26 5.74
N THR A 118 7.63 14.46 4.82
CA THR A 118 6.44 13.63 5.07
C THR A 118 6.82 12.32 5.73
N ILE A 119 5.91 11.78 6.54
CA ILE A 119 6.11 10.49 7.21
C ILE A 119 6.25 9.35 6.20
N VAL A 120 5.48 9.38 5.11
CA VAL A 120 5.52 8.36 4.04
C VAL A 120 6.88 8.32 3.35
N SER A 121 7.44 9.46 2.96
CA SER A 121 8.78 9.53 2.35
C SER A 121 9.84 9.05 3.33
N HIS A 122 9.77 9.46 4.60
CA HIS A 122 10.73 9.01 5.61
C HIS A 122 10.69 7.49 5.82
N TRP A 123 9.49 6.91 5.86
CA TRP A 123 9.34 5.48 6.03
C TRP A 123 9.83 4.69 4.83
N TYR A 124 9.44 5.10 3.62
CA TYR A 124 9.79 4.42 2.38
C TYR A 124 11.31 4.38 2.14
N TRP A 125 11.97 5.52 2.27
CA TRP A 125 13.37 5.70 1.89
C TRP A 125 14.37 5.33 3.00
N TRP A 126 14.01 5.49 4.27
CA TRP A 126 14.96 5.36 5.38
C TRP A 126 14.56 4.28 6.38
N ARG A 127 13.32 4.31 6.89
CA ARG A 127 12.89 3.39 7.96
C ARG A 127 12.87 1.94 7.47
N ILE A 128 12.14 1.65 6.39
CA ILE A 128 11.97 0.27 5.89
C ILE A 128 13.30 -0.36 5.48
N PRO A 129 14.19 0.34 4.74
CA PRO A 129 15.50 -0.22 4.44
C PRO A 129 16.32 -0.57 5.67
N THR A 130 16.25 0.25 6.73
CA THR A 130 16.95 -0.02 8.00
C THR A 130 16.39 -1.26 8.70
N LEU A 131 15.07 -1.51 8.64
CA LEU A 131 14.45 -2.69 9.24
C LEU A 131 14.95 -4.01 8.62
N ALA A 132 15.40 -3.99 7.36
CA ALA A 132 15.86 -5.18 6.64
C ALA A 132 17.38 -5.40 6.66
N MET A 133 18.11 -4.59 7.43
CA MET A 133 19.54 -4.76 7.71
C MET A 133 19.81 -5.54 9.00
N HIS A 134 18.76 -5.87 9.76
CA HIS A 134 18.80 -6.67 10.98
C HIS A 134 18.12 -8.02 10.77
#